data_AF-A0A971LBW9-F1
#
_entry.id   AF-A0A971LBW9-F1
#
_cell.length_a   1.000
_cell.length_b   1.000
_cell.length_c   1.000
_cell.angle_alpha   90.00
_cell.angle_beta   90.00
_cell.angle_gamma   90.00
#
_symmetry.space_group_name_H-M   'P 1'
#
loop_
_entity.id
_entity.type
_entity.pdbx_description
1 polymer ?
#
loop_
_entity_poly.entity_id
_entity_poly.type
_entity_poly.pdbx_seq_one_letter_code
_entity_poly.pdbx_strand_id
1 'polypeptide(L)'
;MIKGLQEEAEADYQALLALAKLPDIGRINYAEALLGKAIYNTAVFILDTAAFIQKHLPARVDKPPKAKPSRDGQDIVFPGRKTYPRFLIKKIAVSGKGTPGSALDGFYASGVITGIASEPPVYGLPLTAALFAQTPSQILFRLNGEFNHVTPEFQDTIELTLQGLPLPGLDLGGSEYLPSKILAGKAGIDATVKIIPERMQLKALFTAGQIKADFSGKPEPDDLIAEIVRKTLAGIDQVTIDCQLEQVNDGLEMKISSNLNRMISERLQATIGEKVTGFTRELRAEVDARLREAERSLDALKASYEEAIAAKLTEFQKMIDLEKQKLEAKKAELETKKKELEAELDAMKKELESELQKKIKAEEEKLKAEEEKLKKKLEKEFEGIKDLF
;
A
#
# COMPACT_ATOMS: atom_id res chain seq x y z
N MET A 1 7.04 -29.09 -16.87
CA MET A 1 6.23 -29.04 -15.64
C MET A 1 6.74 -27.99 -14.66
N ILE A 2 8.03 -27.95 -14.30
CA ILE A 2 8.57 -27.01 -13.28
C ILE A 2 8.44 -25.51 -13.65
N LYS A 3 8.59 -25.14 -14.94
CA LYS A 3 8.42 -23.73 -15.39
C LYS A 3 7.00 -23.17 -15.22
N GLY A 4 5.96 -24.02 -15.26
CA GLY A 4 4.57 -23.55 -15.13
C GLY A 4 4.19 -23.15 -13.70
N LEU A 5 4.79 -23.81 -12.70
CA LEU A 5 4.56 -23.53 -11.28
C LEU A 5 5.05 -22.13 -10.86
N GLN A 6 6.16 -21.67 -11.42
CA GLN A 6 6.67 -20.32 -11.16
C GLN A 6 5.79 -19.24 -11.81
N GLU A 7 5.29 -19.47 -13.02
CA GLU A 7 4.42 -18.52 -13.73
C GLU A 7 3.05 -18.39 -13.05
N GLU A 8 2.47 -19.49 -12.55
CA GLU A 8 1.22 -19.46 -11.76
C GLU A 8 1.39 -18.80 -10.39
N ALA A 9 2.51 -19.04 -9.70
CA ALA A 9 2.81 -18.39 -8.43
C ALA A 9 2.98 -16.86 -8.57
N GLU A 10 3.60 -16.41 -9.68
CA GLU A 10 3.74 -14.99 -9.97
C GLU A 10 2.37 -14.33 -10.26
N ALA A 11 1.46 -15.05 -10.93
CA ALA A 11 0.11 -14.57 -11.21
C ALA A 11 -0.75 -14.45 -9.94
N ASP A 12 -0.69 -15.43 -9.04
CA ASP A 12 -1.39 -15.41 -7.75
C ASP A 12 -0.85 -14.30 -6.84
N TYR A 13 0.47 -14.06 -6.87
CA TYR A 13 1.10 -12.94 -6.17
C TYR A 13 0.58 -11.58 -6.67
N GLN A 14 0.45 -11.39 -7.98
CA GLN A 14 -0.11 -10.14 -8.55
C GLN A 14 -1.59 -9.95 -8.20
N ALA A 15 -2.37 -11.02 -8.13
CA ALA A 15 -3.79 -10.96 -7.73
C ALA A 15 -3.97 -10.54 -6.26
N LEU A 16 -3.13 -11.05 -5.35
CA LEU A 16 -3.14 -10.68 -3.93
C LEU A 16 -2.73 -9.21 -3.72
N LEU A 17 -1.75 -8.71 -4.47
CA LEU A 17 -1.36 -7.30 -4.46
C LEU A 17 -2.47 -6.37 -4.95
N ALA A 18 -3.26 -6.80 -5.94
CA ALA A 18 -4.38 -6.02 -6.46
C ALA A 18 -5.56 -5.92 -5.49
N LEU A 19 -5.77 -6.93 -4.64
CA LEU A 19 -6.78 -6.92 -3.57
C LEU A 19 -6.39 -6.02 -2.38
N ALA A 20 -5.10 -5.82 -2.14
CA ALA A 20 -4.58 -5.01 -1.04
C ALA A 20 -4.66 -3.48 -1.29
N LYS A 21 -5.33 -3.02 -2.35
CA LYS A 21 -5.47 -1.58 -2.66
C LYS A 21 -6.04 -0.82 -1.46
N LEU A 22 -5.18 -0.02 -0.84
CA LEU A 22 -5.47 0.77 0.35
C LEU A 22 -6.48 1.89 0.03
N PRO A 23 -7.20 2.39 1.05
CA PRO A 23 -8.10 3.53 0.89
C PRO A 23 -7.36 4.75 0.28
N ASP A 24 -8.07 5.60 -0.47
CA ASP A 24 -7.50 6.86 -1.00
C ASP A 24 -7.39 7.89 0.13
N ILE A 25 -6.28 7.83 0.86
CA ILE A 25 -6.08 8.61 2.07
C ILE A 25 -5.63 10.06 1.76
N GLY A 26 -5.25 10.35 0.51
CA GLY A 26 -4.82 11.70 0.09
C GLY A 26 -5.93 12.74 0.03
N ARG A 27 -7.20 12.35 0.19
CA ARG A 27 -8.37 13.25 0.12
C ARG A 27 -8.80 13.83 1.48
N ILE A 28 -8.17 13.42 2.57
CA ILE A 28 -8.59 13.82 3.93
C ILE A 28 -7.97 15.19 4.29
N ASN A 29 -8.80 16.14 4.73
CA ASN A 29 -8.33 17.42 5.28
C ASN A 29 -8.01 17.27 6.78
N TYR A 30 -6.78 16.82 7.09
CA TYR A 30 -6.33 16.59 8.47
C TYR A 30 -6.32 17.84 9.33
N ALA A 31 -6.01 19.00 8.75
CA ALA A 31 -5.99 20.27 9.46
C ALA A 31 -7.38 20.65 9.95
N GLU A 32 -8.39 20.47 9.10
CA GLU A 32 -9.79 20.66 9.48
C GLU A 32 -10.24 19.61 10.51
N ALA A 33 -9.86 18.34 10.34
CA ALA A 33 -10.20 17.30 11.32
C ALA A 33 -9.58 17.54 12.70
N LEU A 34 -8.34 18.02 12.76
CA LEU A 34 -7.60 18.25 14.00
C LEU A 34 -7.94 19.60 14.65
N LEU A 35 -8.04 20.67 13.85
CA LEU A 35 -8.11 22.05 14.34
C LEU A 35 -9.44 22.74 14.03
N GLY A 36 -10.35 22.09 13.31
CA GLY A 36 -11.59 22.68 12.82
C GLY A 36 -12.44 23.30 13.93
N LYS A 37 -12.55 22.65 15.10
CA LYS A 37 -13.29 23.20 16.25
C LYS A 37 -12.67 24.50 16.79
N ALA A 38 -11.33 24.56 16.89
CA ALA A 38 -10.63 25.74 17.38
C ALA A 38 -10.72 26.91 16.38
N ILE A 39 -10.58 26.61 15.09
CA ILE A 39 -10.68 27.59 14.01
C ILE A 39 -12.12 28.11 13.88
N TYR A 40 -13.12 27.23 13.97
CA TYR A 40 -14.54 27.59 13.92
C TYR A 40 -14.92 28.59 15.02
N ASN A 41 -14.51 28.35 16.27
CA ASN A 41 -14.79 29.28 17.37
C ASN A 41 -14.16 30.67 17.13
N THR A 42 -12.98 30.70 16.51
CA THR A 42 -12.30 31.96 16.16
C THR A 42 -13.02 32.67 15.02
N ALA A 43 -13.52 31.93 14.03
CA ALA A 43 -14.30 32.47 12.91
C ALA A 43 -15.61 33.11 13.38
N VAL A 44 -16.32 32.50 14.34
CA VAL A 44 -17.54 33.06 14.95
C VAL A 44 -17.24 34.42 15.60
N PHE A 45 -16.16 34.53 16.38
CA PHE A 45 -15.78 35.80 17.01
C PHE A 45 -15.52 36.91 15.98
N ILE A 46 -14.86 36.58 14.86
CA ILE A 46 -14.58 37.55 13.79
C ILE A 46 -15.87 37.99 13.11
N LEU A 47 -16.78 37.06 12.82
CA LEU A 47 -18.10 37.35 12.24
C LEU A 47 -18.94 38.25 13.16
N ASP A 48 -19.00 37.93 14.45
CA ASP A 48 -19.71 38.74 15.44
C ASP A 48 -19.12 40.16 15.53
N THR A 49 -17.80 40.27 15.48
CA THR A 49 -17.10 41.57 15.47
C THR A 49 -17.39 42.36 14.19
N ALA A 50 -17.39 41.71 13.03
CA ALA A 50 -17.72 42.36 11.77
C ALA A 50 -19.19 42.81 11.72
N ALA A 51 -20.12 41.98 12.20
CA ALA A 51 -21.53 42.33 12.33
C ALA A 51 -21.74 43.51 13.31
N PHE A 52 -20.99 43.54 14.41
CA PHE A 52 -20.99 44.67 15.34
C PHE A 52 -20.53 45.96 14.65
N ILE A 53 -19.44 45.91 13.88
CA ILE A 53 -18.94 47.06 13.13
C ILE A 53 -20.00 47.54 12.12
N GLN A 54 -20.55 46.65 11.29
CA GLN A 54 -21.58 47.01 10.31
C GLN A 54 -22.83 47.62 10.96
N LYS A 55 -23.25 47.11 12.13
CA LYS A 55 -24.41 47.64 12.86
C LYS A 55 -24.17 49.05 13.41
N HIS A 56 -22.95 49.34 13.86
CA HIS A 56 -22.62 50.60 14.53
C HIS A 56 -21.97 51.65 13.62
N LEU A 57 -21.48 51.24 12.45
CA LEU A 57 -21.07 52.07 11.33
C LEU A 57 -21.87 51.65 10.08
N PRO A 58 -23.18 51.95 10.01
CA PRO A 58 -23.96 51.61 8.83
C PRO A 58 -23.67 52.60 7.69
N ALA A 59 -23.36 52.08 6.50
CA ALA A 59 -23.38 52.90 5.30
C ALA A 59 -24.82 53.36 5.01
N ARG A 60 -24.97 54.62 4.60
CA ARG A 60 -26.30 55.13 4.24
C ARG A 60 -26.81 54.40 3.01
N VAL A 61 -28.00 53.81 3.13
CA VAL A 61 -28.74 53.24 2.00
C VAL A 61 -29.14 54.37 1.06
N ASP A 62 -28.85 54.24 -0.23
CA ASP A 62 -29.07 55.28 -1.26
C ASP A 62 -30.53 55.77 -1.37
N LYS A 63 -31.48 54.98 -0.85
CA LYS A 63 -32.91 55.32 -0.82
C LYS A 63 -33.56 54.71 0.42
N PRO A 64 -33.52 55.37 1.59
CA PRO A 64 -34.36 54.93 2.71
C PRO A 64 -35.82 54.95 2.24
N PRO A 65 -36.64 53.94 2.56
CA PRO A 65 -38.06 53.97 2.24
C PRO A 65 -38.64 55.27 2.79
N LYS A 66 -39.30 56.07 1.94
CA LYS A 66 -39.88 57.36 2.35
C LYS A 66 -40.73 57.11 3.58
N ALA A 67 -40.32 57.65 4.72
CA ALA A 67 -41.11 57.58 5.94
C ALA A 67 -42.51 58.11 5.61
N LYS A 68 -43.55 57.31 5.88
CA LYS A 68 -44.92 57.78 5.73
C LYS A 68 -45.05 59.07 6.55
N PRO A 69 -45.54 60.18 5.98
CA PRO A 69 -45.64 61.43 6.73
C PRO A 69 -46.51 61.19 7.96
N SER A 70 -45.92 61.32 9.15
CA SER A 70 -46.68 61.39 10.41
C SER A 70 -47.26 62.80 10.54
N ARG A 71 -48.42 62.93 11.18
CA ARG A 71 -49.07 64.24 11.43
C ARG A 71 -48.37 65.05 12.53
N ASP A 72 -47.32 64.50 13.15
CA ASP A 72 -46.60 65.10 14.28
C ASP A 72 -45.50 66.09 13.89
N GLY A 73 -45.41 66.45 12.59
CA GLY A 73 -44.28 67.23 12.07
C GLY A 73 -43.03 66.37 11.91
N GLN A 74 -42.12 66.81 11.04
CA GLN A 74 -40.82 66.15 10.83
C GLN A 74 -39.72 67.22 10.85
N ASP A 75 -38.68 66.98 11.64
CA ASP A 75 -37.48 67.81 11.59
C ASP A 75 -36.67 67.47 10.35
N ILE A 76 -36.65 68.39 9.37
CA ILE A 76 -35.84 68.28 8.17
C ILE A 76 -34.58 69.11 8.38
N VAL A 77 -33.44 68.46 8.48
CA VAL A 77 -32.15 69.14 8.60
C VAL A 77 -31.73 69.67 7.23
N PHE A 78 -31.65 71.00 7.09
CA PHE A 78 -31.07 71.67 5.93
C PHE A 78 -29.57 71.90 6.17
N PRO A 79 -28.66 71.14 5.54
CA PRO A 79 -27.24 71.37 5.71
C PRO A 79 -26.84 72.74 5.13
N GLY A 80 -26.25 73.61 5.96
CA GLY A 80 -25.61 74.85 5.52
C GLY A 80 -24.30 74.60 4.76
N ARG A 81 -23.71 75.65 4.15
CA ARG A 81 -22.46 75.56 3.35
C ARG A 81 -21.26 74.95 4.08
N LYS A 82 -21.27 74.91 5.42
CA LYS A 82 -20.32 74.20 6.28
C LYS A 82 -21.11 73.45 7.34
N THR A 83 -21.59 72.26 7.00
CA THR A 83 -22.28 71.39 7.97
C THR A 83 -21.25 70.44 8.55
N TYR A 84 -21.15 70.40 9.88
CA TYR A 84 -20.36 69.40 10.59
C TYR A 84 -21.25 68.23 10.97
N PRO A 85 -20.71 67.01 11.06
CA PRO A 85 -21.47 65.90 11.62
C PRO A 85 -21.84 66.20 13.08
N ARG A 86 -22.94 65.60 13.56
CA ARG A 86 -23.41 65.78 14.96
C ARG A 86 -22.37 65.43 16.01
N PHE A 87 -21.48 64.48 15.71
CA PHE A 87 -20.34 64.12 16.54
C PHE A 87 -19.10 63.93 15.66
N LEU A 88 -17.96 64.48 16.10
CA LEU A 88 -16.68 64.36 15.42
C LEU A 88 -15.52 64.33 16.41
N ILE A 89 -14.72 63.27 16.35
CA ILE A 89 -13.35 63.27 16.86
C ILE A 89 -12.40 63.20 15.66
N LYS A 90 -11.71 64.31 15.39
CA LYS A 90 -10.78 64.40 14.26
C LYS A 90 -9.57 63.49 14.44
N LYS A 91 -9.02 63.43 15.65
CA LYS A 91 -7.80 62.69 15.95
C LYS A 91 -7.76 62.29 17.43
N ILE A 92 -7.44 61.03 17.66
CA ILE A 92 -7.00 60.47 18.93
C ILE A 92 -5.56 60.00 18.71
N ALA A 93 -4.64 60.45 19.56
CA ALA A 93 -3.28 59.92 19.59
C ALA A 93 -3.10 59.17 20.90
N VAL A 94 -2.56 57.95 20.83
CA VAL A 94 -2.32 57.09 21.99
C VAL A 94 -0.82 56.78 22.02
N SER A 95 -0.22 56.85 23.20
CA SER A 95 1.14 56.41 23.42
C SER A 95 1.29 55.88 24.85
N GLY A 96 2.04 54.81 25.00
CA GLY A 96 2.35 54.21 26.29
C GLY A 96 3.74 53.61 26.26
N LYS A 97 4.43 53.67 27.40
CA LYS A 97 5.70 52.97 27.61
C LYS A 97 5.69 52.34 28.99
N GLY A 98 6.33 51.18 29.11
CA GLY A 98 6.51 50.52 30.38
C GLY A 98 7.45 51.30 31.30
N THR A 99 7.27 51.10 32.60
CA THR A 99 8.13 51.68 33.61
C THR A 99 9.44 50.87 33.69
N PRO A 100 10.62 51.52 33.57
CA PRO A 100 11.90 50.84 33.75
C PRO A 100 11.97 50.09 35.08
N GLY A 101 12.55 48.88 35.08
CA GLY A 101 12.66 48.03 36.28
C GLY A 101 11.35 47.39 36.75
N SER A 102 10.25 47.52 36.00
CA SER A 102 8.99 46.81 36.26
C SER A 102 8.83 45.59 35.33
N ALA A 103 7.79 44.78 35.57
CA ALA A 103 7.42 43.69 34.65
C ALA A 103 7.04 44.18 33.23
N LEU A 104 6.78 45.49 33.06
CA LEU A 104 6.49 46.12 31.78
C LEU A 104 7.73 46.77 31.14
N ASP A 105 8.92 46.67 31.75
CA ASP A 105 10.13 47.28 31.20
C ASP A 105 10.44 46.77 29.79
N GLY A 106 10.49 47.68 28.80
CA GLY A 106 10.57 47.35 27.38
C GLY A 106 9.21 47.28 26.64
N PHE A 107 8.09 47.49 27.33
CA PHE A 107 6.79 47.66 26.67
C PHE A 107 6.70 49.03 26.01
N TYR A 108 6.17 49.06 24.79
CA TYR A 108 5.88 50.30 24.06
C TYR A 108 4.61 50.14 23.25
N ALA A 109 3.74 51.14 23.27
CA ALA A 109 2.56 51.21 22.42
C ALA A 109 2.42 52.63 21.86
N SER A 110 1.95 52.72 20.63
CA SER A 110 1.65 53.99 19.99
C SER A 110 0.53 53.80 18.98
N GLY A 111 -0.22 54.85 18.71
CA GLY A 111 -1.22 54.79 17.66
C GLY A 111 -1.93 56.10 17.43
N VAL A 112 -2.59 56.16 16.28
CA VAL A 112 -3.41 57.29 15.87
C VAL A 112 -4.71 56.75 15.30
N ILE A 113 -5.83 57.32 15.76
CA ILE A 113 -7.16 57.08 15.21
C ILE A 113 -7.67 58.43 14.70
N THR A 114 -8.20 58.51 13.49
CA THR A 114 -8.74 59.75 12.93
C THR A 114 -10.13 59.54 12.36
N GLY A 115 -10.90 60.63 12.28
CA GLY A 115 -12.15 60.65 11.53
C GLY A 115 -13.32 59.88 12.14
N ILE A 116 -13.38 59.75 13.47
CA ILE A 116 -14.56 59.19 14.12
C ILE A 116 -15.70 60.19 13.99
N ALA A 117 -16.68 59.90 13.15
CA ALA A 117 -17.81 60.78 12.85
C ALA A 117 -19.14 60.03 12.91
N SER A 118 -20.18 60.65 13.47
CA SER A 118 -21.54 60.07 13.45
C SER A 118 -22.15 60.03 12.05
N GLU A 119 -21.69 60.90 11.16
CA GLU A 119 -22.18 61.05 9.78
C GLU A 119 -20.98 61.16 8.82
N PRO A 120 -20.32 60.03 8.47
CA PRO A 120 -19.14 60.04 7.61
C PRO A 120 -19.34 60.76 6.26
N PRO A 121 -20.51 60.66 5.57
CA PRO A 121 -20.76 61.43 4.34
C PRO A 121 -20.75 62.95 4.54
N VAL A 122 -21.11 63.44 5.74
CA VAL A 122 -21.08 64.88 6.08
C VAL A 122 -19.65 65.32 6.40
N TYR A 123 -18.87 64.45 7.06
CA TYR A 123 -17.48 64.74 7.38
C TYR A 123 -16.57 64.70 6.13
N GLY A 124 -16.84 63.79 5.19
CA GLY A 124 -16.15 63.68 3.91
C GLY A 124 -14.79 62.98 3.96
N LEU A 125 -14.41 62.40 5.11
CA LEU A 125 -13.16 61.65 5.28
C LEU A 125 -13.44 60.30 5.98
N PRO A 126 -12.65 59.26 5.67
CA PRO A 126 -12.81 57.94 6.29
C PRO A 126 -12.33 57.95 7.75
N LEU A 127 -12.78 56.95 8.51
CA LEU A 127 -12.19 56.63 9.80
C LEU A 127 -10.94 55.79 9.54
N THR A 128 -9.80 56.20 10.12
CA THR A 128 -8.56 55.43 10.03
C THR A 128 -8.01 55.14 11.42
N ALA A 129 -7.38 53.97 11.58
CA ALA A 129 -6.69 53.57 12.79
C ALA A 129 -5.34 52.96 12.42
N ALA A 130 -4.28 53.40 13.07
CA ALA A 130 -2.95 52.80 12.98
C ALA A 130 -2.44 52.62 14.41
N LEU A 131 -2.41 51.38 14.88
CA LEU A 131 -1.97 51.01 16.23
C LEU A 131 -0.77 50.08 16.15
N PHE A 132 0.17 50.28 17.06
CA PHE A 132 1.38 49.49 17.21
C PHE A 132 1.64 49.24 18.68
N ALA A 133 2.00 48.02 19.04
CA ALA A 133 2.51 47.69 20.35
C ALA A 133 3.62 46.65 20.27
N GLN A 134 4.53 46.72 21.22
CA GLN A 134 5.62 45.78 21.40
C GLN A 134 5.78 45.47 22.88
N THR A 135 5.89 44.20 23.22
CA THR A 135 6.15 43.76 24.60
C THR A 135 7.65 43.53 24.84
N PRO A 136 8.08 43.44 26.11
CA PRO A 136 9.46 43.08 26.46
C PRO A 136 9.86 41.70 25.90
N SER A 137 8.91 40.78 25.81
CA SER A 137 9.08 39.43 25.23
C SER A 137 9.12 39.42 23.69
N GLN A 138 9.27 40.59 23.06
CA GLN A 138 9.31 40.79 21.61
C GLN A 138 8.02 40.36 20.89
N ILE A 139 6.88 40.35 21.59
CA ILE A 139 5.58 40.21 20.92
C ILE A 139 5.31 41.52 20.21
N LEU A 140 5.06 41.46 18.91
CA LEU A 140 4.71 42.61 18.10
C LEU A 140 3.23 42.54 17.75
N PHE A 141 2.53 43.67 17.90
CA PHE A 141 1.16 43.89 17.45
C PHE A 141 1.12 45.10 16.54
N ARG A 142 0.47 44.95 15.38
CA ARG A 142 0.15 46.03 14.47
C ARG A 142 -1.28 45.87 13.99
N LEU A 143 -2.06 46.94 14.08
CA LEU A 143 -3.41 47.01 13.53
C LEU A 143 -3.52 48.26 12.68
N ASN A 144 -3.82 48.09 11.39
CA ASN A 144 -4.23 49.17 10.51
C ASN A 144 -5.69 48.96 10.13
N GLY A 145 -6.49 50.01 10.17
CA GLY A 145 -7.89 49.98 9.79
C GLY A 145 -8.24 51.22 8.99
N GLU A 146 -8.99 51.03 7.92
CA GLU A 146 -9.62 52.10 7.14
C GLU A 146 -11.09 51.72 6.95
N PHE A 147 -11.99 52.61 7.37
CA PHE A 147 -13.43 52.43 7.25
C PHE A 147 -13.99 53.60 6.44
N ASN A 148 -14.25 53.36 5.16
CA ASN A 148 -14.64 54.39 4.22
C ASN A 148 -16.14 54.34 3.92
N HIS A 149 -16.92 54.94 4.83
CA HIS A 149 -18.38 55.04 4.75
C HIS A 149 -18.85 56.41 4.23
N VAL A 150 -17.99 57.13 3.51
CA VAL A 150 -18.32 58.43 2.92
C VAL A 150 -19.40 58.27 1.83
N THR A 151 -19.40 57.13 1.14
CA THR A 151 -20.35 56.75 0.11
C THR A 151 -21.10 55.45 0.48
N PRO A 152 -22.28 55.18 -0.12
CA PRO A 152 -22.99 53.91 0.04
C PRO A 152 -22.20 52.68 -0.44
N GLU A 153 -21.39 52.85 -1.48
CA GLU A 153 -20.41 51.86 -1.97
C GLU A 153 -19.16 51.87 -1.08
N PHE A 154 -19.33 51.55 0.20
CA PHE A 154 -18.24 51.61 1.17
C PHE A 154 -17.23 50.48 0.94
N GLN A 155 -15.99 50.75 1.35
CA GLN A 155 -14.92 49.75 1.37
C GLN A 155 -14.15 49.89 2.68
N ASP A 156 -14.22 48.86 3.52
CA ASP A 156 -13.46 48.79 4.75
C ASP A 156 -12.33 47.78 4.61
N THR A 157 -11.18 48.10 5.17
CA THR A 157 -10.02 47.22 5.25
C THR A 157 -9.45 47.22 6.65
N ILE A 158 -9.16 46.04 7.19
CA ILE A 158 -8.51 45.86 8.48
C ILE A 158 -7.33 44.91 8.27
N GLU A 159 -6.14 45.33 8.67
CA GLU A 159 -4.92 44.54 8.64
C GLU A 159 -4.40 44.36 10.06
N LEU A 160 -4.22 43.10 10.48
CA LEU A 160 -3.70 42.73 11.78
C LEU A 160 -2.44 41.89 11.58
N THR A 161 -1.35 42.30 12.22
CA THR A 161 -0.13 41.49 12.34
C THR A 161 0.17 41.29 13.81
N LEU A 162 0.28 40.03 14.22
CA LEU A 162 0.78 39.59 15.51
C LEU A 162 2.00 38.72 15.28
N GLN A 163 3.09 38.97 15.98
CA GLN A 163 4.29 38.15 15.88
C GLN A 163 4.87 37.85 17.26
N GLY A 164 5.50 36.69 17.40
CA GLY A 164 6.19 36.29 18.61
C GLY A 164 5.27 35.82 19.74
N LEU A 165 4.00 35.52 19.46
CA LEU A 165 3.05 35.01 20.45
C LEU A 165 3.56 33.70 21.06
N PRO A 166 3.72 33.61 22.39
CA PRO A 166 4.14 32.36 23.02
C PRO A 166 3.02 31.31 22.88
N LEU A 167 3.37 30.14 22.36
CA LEU A 167 2.47 28.98 22.29
C LEU A 167 2.33 28.19 23.60
N PRO A 168 3.29 28.21 24.56
CA PRO A 168 3.10 27.52 25.83
C PRO A 168 1.83 27.98 26.56
N GLY A 169 1.01 27.01 26.97
CA GLY A 169 -0.27 27.28 27.64
C GLY A 169 -1.47 27.45 26.70
N LEU A 170 -1.29 27.33 25.38
CA LEU A 170 -2.42 27.26 24.46
C LEU A 170 -3.17 25.94 24.68
N ASP A 171 -4.47 26.04 24.98
CA ASP A 171 -5.37 24.88 25.02
C ASP A 171 -5.68 24.47 23.58
N LEU A 172 -5.16 23.31 23.18
CA LEU A 172 -5.37 22.75 21.85
C LEU A 172 -6.71 21.99 21.74
N GLY A 173 -7.50 21.94 22.82
CA GLY A 173 -8.76 21.21 22.86
C GLY A 173 -8.56 19.71 23.04
N GLY A 174 -9.65 19.03 23.41
CA GLY A 174 -9.67 17.62 23.84
C GLY A 174 -9.50 16.57 22.74
N SER A 175 -8.87 16.86 21.61
CA SER A 175 -8.60 15.84 20.58
C SER A 175 -7.60 14.80 21.10
N GLU A 176 -7.85 13.53 20.85
CA GLU A 176 -6.97 12.42 21.22
C GLU A 176 -5.64 12.43 20.44
N TYR A 177 -5.66 13.04 19.26
CA TYR A 177 -4.52 13.13 18.35
C TYR A 177 -3.63 14.34 18.61
N LEU A 178 -4.14 15.37 19.28
CA LEU A 178 -3.37 16.58 19.60
C LEU A 178 -2.53 16.39 20.86
N PRO A 179 -1.37 17.06 20.95
CA PRO A 179 -0.55 16.99 22.16
C PRO A 179 -1.31 17.49 23.38
N SER A 180 -0.99 16.95 24.54
CA SER A 180 -1.57 17.40 25.80
C SER A 180 -1.16 18.85 26.10
N LYS A 181 0.06 19.25 25.72
CA LYS A 181 0.59 20.61 25.87
C LYS A 181 1.59 20.96 24.78
N ILE A 182 1.73 22.25 24.50
CA ILE A 182 2.90 22.80 23.79
C ILE A 182 3.89 23.29 24.86
N LEU A 183 5.10 22.74 24.86
CA LEU A 183 6.17 23.11 25.80
C LEU A 183 6.92 24.37 25.36
N ALA A 184 7.08 24.55 24.05
CA ALA A 184 7.78 25.68 23.46
C ALA A 184 7.24 25.98 22.08
N GLY A 185 7.42 27.22 21.64
CA GLY A 185 7.09 27.67 20.29
C GLY A 185 6.61 29.10 20.28
N LYS A 186 6.73 29.72 19.10
CA LYS A 186 6.21 31.07 18.84
C LYS A 186 5.28 31.02 17.65
N ALA A 187 4.21 31.82 17.71
CA ALA A 187 3.28 31.99 16.62
C ALA A 187 3.25 33.43 16.10
N GLY A 188 2.92 33.54 14.82
CA GLY A 188 2.54 34.76 14.15
C GLY A 188 1.18 34.59 13.48
N ILE A 189 0.47 35.70 13.37
CA ILE A 189 -0.83 35.82 12.72
C ILE A 189 -0.76 37.04 11.82
N ASP A 190 -0.99 36.85 10.53
CA ASP A 190 -1.21 37.94 9.59
C ASP A 190 -2.62 37.80 9.03
N ALA A 191 -3.47 38.80 9.28
CA ALA A 191 -4.87 38.78 8.89
C ALA A 191 -5.25 40.04 8.14
N THR A 192 -6.08 39.87 7.11
CA THR A 192 -6.68 40.95 6.34
C THR A 192 -8.18 40.71 6.22
N VAL A 193 -8.96 41.69 6.65
CA VAL A 193 -10.42 41.74 6.46
C VAL A 193 -10.74 42.81 5.44
N LYS A 194 -11.61 42.49 4.49
CA LYS A 194 -12.21 43.44 3.55
C LYS A 194 -13.71 43.35 3.64
N ILE A 195 -14.38 44.49 3.76
CA ILE A 195 -15.84 44.57 3.88
C ILE A 195 -16.36 45.53 2.82
N ILE A 196 -17.33 45.07 2.04
CA ILE A 196 -18.14 45.85 1.09
C ILE A 196 -19.62 45.52 1.37
N PRO A 197 -20.60 46.26 0.83
CA PRO A 197 -22.01 46.15 1.24
C PRO A 197 -22.60 44.73 1.29
N GLU A 198 -22.30 43.89 0.31
CA GLU A 198 -22.89 42.55 0.18
C GLU A 198 -21.91 41.41 0.50
N ARG A 199 -20.66 41.75 0.87
CA ARG A 199 -19.59 40.77 0.99
C ARG A 199 -18.57 41.14 2.05
N MET A 200 -18.18 40.14 2.83
CA MET A 200 -17.01 40.19 3.70
C MET A 200 -16.02 39.11 3.29
N GLN A 201 -14.73 39.46 3.27
CA GLN A 201 -13.63 38.52 3.05
C GLN A 201 -12.61 38.65 4.18
N LEU A 202 -12.26 37.53 4.79
CA LEU A 202 -11.15 37.37 5.73
C LEU A 202 -10.12 36.45 5.09
N LYS A 203 -8.85 36.86 5.15
CA LYS A 203 -7.70 36.00 4.90
C LYS A 203 -6.80 36.07 6.12
N ALA A 204 -6.46 34.93 6.70
CA ALA A 204 -5.58 34.85 7.85
C ALA A 204 -4.55 33.74 7.66
N LEU A 205 -3.28 34.09 7.83
CA LEU A 205 -2.14 33.19 7.82
C LEU A 205 -1.63 33.05 9.25
N PHE A 206 -1.69 31.84 9.77
CA PHE A 206 -1.12 31.47 11.07
C PHE A 206 0.17 30.71 10.82
N THR A 207 1.27 31.19 11.40
CA THR A 207 2.56 30.51 11.33
C THR A 207 3.06 30.23 12.73
N ALA A 208 3.27 28.97 13.05
CA ALA A 208 3.86 28.53 14.30
C ALA A 208 5.22 27.87 14.03
N GLY A 209 6.24 28.22 14.79
CA GLY A 209 7.59 27.71 14.63
C GLY A 209 8.25 27.36 15.96
N GLN A 210 9.30 26.54 15.90
CA GLN A 210 10.05 26.05 17.06
C GLN A 210 9.14 25.29 18.04
N ILE A 211 8.16 24.56 17.50
CA ILE A 211 7.13 23.88 18.28
C ILE A 211 7.76 22.68 18.98
N LYS A 212 7.53 22.57 20.28
CA LYS A 212 7.83 21.36 21.05
C LYS A 212 6.55 20.86 21.67
N ALA A 213 6.06 19.73 21.18
CA ALA A 213 4.83 19.10 21.63
C ALA A 213 5.11 18.08 22.75
N ASP A 214 4.22 18.01 23.73
CA ASP A 214 4.20 16.98 24.76
C ASP A 214 2.94 16.11 24.60
N PHE A 215 3.14 14.81 24.51
CA PHE A 215 2.08 13.80 24.43
C PHE A 215 1.95 12.98 25.72
N SER A 216 2.70 13.33 26.77
CA SER A 216 2.61 12.67 28.07
C SER A 216 1.16 12.70 28.60
N GLY A 217 0.71 11.56 29.11
CA GLY A 217 -0.65 11.38 29.64
C GLY A 217 -1.75 11.20 28.59
N LYS A 218 -1.42 11.19 27.28
CA LYS A 218 -2.37 10.75 26.24
C LYS A 218 -2.33 9.23 26.10
N PRO A 219 -3.47 8.56 25.83
CA PRO A 219 -3.48 7.12 25.57
C PRO A 219 -2.54 6.78 24.41
N GLU A 220 -1.92 5.61 24.41
CA GLU A 220 -1.13 5.16 23.25
C GLU A 220 -2.04 5.09 22.01
N PRO A 221 -1.53 5.41 20.81
CA PRO A 221 -2.30 5.28 19.59
C PRO A 221 -2.73 3.82 19.40
N ASP A 222 -4.04 3.60 19.23
CA ASP A 222 -4.65 2.29 19.03
C ASP A 222 -4.68 1.87 17.54
N ASP A 223 -4.56 2.85 16.63
CA ASP A 223 -4.50 2.62 15.19
C ASP A 223 -3.26 3.25 14.51
N LEU A 224 -2.98 2.79 13.28
CA LEU A 224 -1.82 3.23 12.49
C LEU A 224 -1.89 4.71 12.10
N ILE A 225 -3.09 5.25 11.88
CA ILE A 225 -3.30 6.65 11.51
C ILE A 225 -2.98 7.53 12.73
N ALA A 226 -3.46 7.16 13.90
CA ALA A 226 -3.19 7.78 15.18
C ALA A 226 -1.69 7.82 15.48
N GLU A 227 -0.99 6.70 15.26
CA GLU A 227 0.45 6.58 15.44
C GLU A 227 1.22 7.54 14.52
N ILE A 228 0.86 7.57 13.23
CA ILE A 228 1.51 8.41 12.23
C ILE A 228 1.23 9.89 12.48
N VAL A 229 -0.01 10.25 12.80
CA VAL A 229 -0.38 11.63 13.17
C VAL A 229 0.43 12.07 14.39
N ARG A 230 0.48 11.26 15.46
CA ARG A 230 1.26 11.57 16.67
C ARG A 230 2.74 11.75 16.38
N LYS A 231 3.36 10.81 15.64
CA LYS A 231 4.78 10.91 15.25
C LYS A 231 5.06 12.12 14.36
N THR A 232 4.10 12.52 13.53
CA THR A 232 4.19 13.72 12.69
C THR A 232 4.18 14.97 13.53
N LEU A 233 3.20 15.09 14.43
CA LEU A 233 3.06 16.24 15.32
C LEU A 233 4.18 16.33 16.37
N ALA A 234 4.75 15.21 16.82
CA ALA A 234 5.88 15.20 17.74
C ALA A 234 7.17 15.73 17.11
N GLY A 235 7.35 15.54 15.80
CA GLY A 235 8.54 15.95 15.06
C GLY A 235 8.34 17.20 14.20
N ILE A 236 7.30 18.00 14.47
CA ILE A 236 6.99 19.17 13.65
C ILE A 236 7.68 20.43 14.17
N ASP A 237 8.52 21.03 13.32
CA ASP A 237 9.20 22.28 13.67
C ASP A 237 8.36 23.51 13.33
N GLN A 238 7.60 23.44 12.23
CA GLN A 238 6.81 24.54 11.71
C GLN A 238 5.44 24.09 11.19
N VAL A 239 4.40 24.80 11.62
CA VAL A 239 3.02 24.66 11.14
C VAL A 239 2.59 25.96 10.48
N THR A 240 1.89 25.84 9.37
CA THR A 240 1.30 26.96 8.66
C THR A 240 -0.15 26.63 8.35
N ILE A 241 -1.06 27.53 8.71
CA ILE A 241 -2.49 27.39 8.49
C ILE A 241 -2.98 28.64 7.78
N ASP A 242 -3.51 28.44 6.58
CA ASP A 242 -4.21 29.44 5.80
C ASP A 242 -5.71 29.28 6.02
N CYS A 243 -6.33 30.31 6.56
CA CYS A 243 -7.77 30.40 6.73
C CYS A 243 -8.31 31.49 5.80
N GLN A 244 -9.28 31.12 4.98
CA GLN A 244 -10.03 32.06 4.15
C GLN A 244 -11.50 31.91 4.50
N LEU A 245 -12.15 33.03 4.78
CA LEU A 245 -13.57 33.07 5.07
C LEU A 245 -14.21 34.14 4.21
N GLU A 246 -15.26 33.75 3.51
CA GLU A 246 -16.02 34.61 2.62
C GLU A 246 -17.48 34.53 3.01
N GLN A 247 -18.07 35.69 3.30
CA GLN A 247 -19.49 35.83 3.52
C GLN A 247 -20.06 36.64 2.36
N VAL A 248 -21.11 36.12 1.73
CA VAL A 248 -21.87 36.82 0.68
C VAL A 248 -23.34 36.75 1.09
N ASN A 249 -23.94 37.90 1.40
CA ASN A 249 -25.27 37.96 2.03
C ASN A 249 -25.32 37.08 3.30
N ASP A 250 -26.19 36.08 3.34
CA ASP A 250 -26.33 35.10 4.43
C ASP A 250 -25.49 33.82 4.24
N GLY A 251 -24.83 33.67 3.09
CA GLY A 251 -23.99 32.51 2.79
C GLY A 251 -22.60 32.68 3.38
N LEU A 252 -22.12 31.66 4.10
CA LEU A 252 -20.77 31.60 4.67
C LEU A 252 -19.98 30.44 4.06
N GLU A 253 -18.84 30.75 3.45
CA GLU A 253 -17.88 29.76 2.98
C GLU A 253 -16.56 29.93 3.72
N MET A 254 -16.02 28.84 4.26
CA MET A 254 -14.74 28.81 4.94
C MET A 254 -13.83 27.76 4.30
N LYS A 255 -12.59 28.14 4.02
CA LYS A 255 -11.53 27.28 3.49
C LYS A 255 -10.36 27.29 4.44
N ILE A 256 -9.92 26.10 4.83
CA ILE A 256 -8.77 25.90 5.70
C ILE A 256 -7.79 24.99 4.98
N SER A 257 -6.58 25.48 4.78
CA SER A 257 -5.47 24.69 4.27
C SER A 257 -4.28 24.77 5.21
N SER A 258 -3.52 23.68 5.33
CA SER A 258 -2.32 23.65 6.15
C SER A 258 -1.25 22.76 5.54
N ASN A 259 0.00 23.09 5.83
CA ASN A 259 1.13 22.21 5.54
C ASN A 259 1.04 20.87 6.30
N LEU A 260 0.27 20.80 7.39
CA LEU A 260 -0.04 19.55 8.12
C LEU A 260 -0.66 18.49 7.22
N ASN A 261 -1.56 18.87 6.31
CA ASN A 261 -2.22 17.92 5.41
C ASN A 261 -1.20 17.18 4.56
N ARG A 262 -0.26 17.93 3.98
CA ARG A 262 0.81 17.38 3.16
C ARG A 262 1.74 16.50 3.99
N MET A 263 2.19 16.99 5.15
CA MET A 263 3.12 16.24 6.02
C MET A 263 2.54 14.92 6.51
N ILE A 264 1.27 14.91 6.94
CA ILE A 264 0.59 13.70 7.41
C ILE A 264 0.37 12.75 6.24
N SER A 265 -0.12 13.25 5.09
CA SER A 265 -0.37 12.42 3.90
C SER A 265 0.90 11.77 3.37
N GLU A 266 2.00 12.52 3.25
CA GLU A 266 3.31 12.02 2.79
C GLU A 266 3.84 10.93 3.73
N ARG A 267 3.77 11.15 5.05
CA ARG A 267 4.22 10.15 6.03
C ARG A 267 3.33 8.92 6.03
N LEU A 268 2.02 9.09 5.89
CA LEU A 268 1.11 7.95 5.82
C LEU A 268 1.35 7.12 4.55
N GLN A 269 1.50 7.76 3.40
CA GLN A 269 1.86 7.09 2.15
C GLN A 269 3.20 6.35 2.27
N ALA A 270 4.20 6.98 2.90
CA ALA A 270 5.50 6.36 3.13
C ALA A 270 5.39 5.13 4.05
N THR A 271 4.75 5.25 5.22
CA THR A 271 4.61 4.14 6.17
C THR A 271 3.75 3.00 5.62
N ILE A 272 2.70 3.32 4.87
CA ILE A 272 1.91 2.32 4.17
C ILE A 272 2.74 1.66 3.07
N GLY A 273 3.51 2.42 2.29
CA GLY A 273 4.42 1.88 1.28
C GLY A 273 5.49 0.97 1.88
N GLU A 274 6.07 1.33 3.02
CA GLU A 274 7.01 0.50 3.80
C GLU A 274 6.35 -0.78 4.33
N LYS A 275 5.15 -0.69 4.90
CA LYS A 275 4.42 -1.87 5.36
C LYS A 275 4.00 -2.79 4.21
N VAL A 276 3.55 -2.23 3.09
CA VAL A 276 3.21 -3.00 1.90
C VAL A 276 4.45 -3.66 1.34
N THR A 277 5.57 -2.95 1.18
CA THR A 277 6.82 -3.53 0.68
C THR A 277 7.38 -4.60 1.62
N GLY A 278 7.29 -4.40 2.95
CA GLY A 278 7.61 -5.40 3.97
C GLY A 278 6.75 -6.66 3.84
N PHE A 279 5.42 -6.50 3.84
CA PHE A 279 4.47 -7.60 3.65
C PHE A 279 4.68 -8.31 2.31
N THR A 280 4.94 -7.56 1.24
CA THR A 280 5.23 -8.10 -0.10
C THR A 280 6.48 -8.97 -0.09
N ARG A 281 7.52 -8.54 0.65
CA ARG A 281 8.76 -9.29 0.80
C ARG A 281 8.57 -10.56 1.64
N GLU A 282 7.81 -10.47 2.72
CA GLU A 282 7.47 -11.62 3.58
C GLU A 282 6.62 -12.64 2.82
N LEU A 283 5.57 -12.19 2.14
CA LEU A 283 4.70 -13.04 1.32
C LEU A 283 5.50 -13.72 0.20
N ARG A 284 6.37 -12.98 -0.50
CA ARG A 284 7.25 -13.57 -1.53
C ARG A 284 8.19 -14.61 -0.93
N ALA A 285 8.78 -14.33 0.24
CA ALA A 285 9.64 -15.29 0.92
C ALA A 285 8.89 -16.57 1.34
N GLU A 286 7.63 -16.46 1.77
CA GLU A 286 6.82 -17.61 2.15
C GLU A 286 6.33 -18.41 0.94
N VAL A 287 5.93 -17.75 -0.15
CA VAL A 287 5.61 -18.39 -1.43
C VAL A 287 6.83 -19.14 -1.97
N ASP A 288 8.01 -18.51 -2.01
CA ASP A 288 9.26 -19.15 -2.44
C ASP A 288 9.63 -20.35 -1.57
N ALA A 289 9.42 -20.26 -0.25
CA ALA A 289 9.67 -21.36 0.67
C ALA A 289 8.78 -22.57 0.37
N ARG A 290 7.47 -22.34 0.15
CA ARG A 290 6.52 -23.40 -0.22
C ARG A 290 6.79 -23.97 -1.60
N LEU A 291 7.23 -23.14 -2.55
CA LEU A 291 7.57 -23.58 -3.90
C LEU A 291 8.81 -24.50 -3.89
N ARG A 292 9.83 -24.15 -3.11
CA ARG A 292 11.02 -25.00 -2.89
C ARG A 292 10.69 -26.32 -2.20
N GLU A 293 9.74 -26.30 -1.25
CA GLU A 293 9.27 -27.52 -0.59
C GLU A 293 8.51 -28.42 -1.58
N ALA A 294 7.63 -27.84 -2.40
CA ALA A 294 6.93 -28.55 -3.46
C ALA A 294 7.92 -29.14 -4.50
N GLU A 295 8.90 -28.36 -4.96
CA GLU A 295 9.96 -28.82 -5.87
C GLU A 295 10.74 -30.00 -5.29
N ARG A 296 11.15 -29.91 -4.00
CA ARG A 296 11.84 -31.02 -3.32
C ARG A 296 10.97 -32.27 -3.23
N SER A 297 9.68 -32.13 -2.94
CA SER A 297 8.77 -33.27 -2.89
C SER A 297 8.59 -33.92 -4.27
N LEU A 298 8.57 -33.10 -5.33
CA LEU A 298 8.42 -33.55 -6.71
C LEU A 298 9.69 -34.26 -7.21
N ASP A 299 10.87 -33.73 -6.88
CA ASP A 299 12.16 -34.35 -7.17
C ASP A 299 12.34 -35.66 -6.39
N ALA A 300 11.93 -35.71 -5.13
CA ALA A 300 11.93 -36.95 -4.35
C ALA A 300 10.97 -38.00 -4.96
N LEU A 301 9.79 -37.58 -5.41
CA LEU A 301 8.86 -38.46 -6.12
C LEU A 301 9.49 -38.99 -7.41
N LYS A 302 10.10 -38.11 -8.20
CA LYS A 302 10.78 -38.47 -9.45
C LYS A 302 11.92 -39.47 -9.22
N ALA A 303 12.77 -39.24 -8.21
CA ALA A 303 13.84 -40.15 -7.83
C ALA A 303 13.29 -41.53 -7.41
N SER A 304 12.20 -41.56 -6.63
CA SER A 304 11.53 -42.81 -6.24
C SER A 304 10.97 -43.59 -7.44
N TYR A 305 10.44 -42.88 -8.46
CA TYR A 305 9.98 -43.51 -9.69
C TYR A 305 11.15 -44.03 -10.53
N GLU A 306 12.26 -43.29 -10.61
CA GLU A 306 13.48 -43.73 -11.30
C GLU A 306 14.09 -44.98 -10.64
N GLU A 307 14.15 -45.03 -9.30
CA GLU A 307 14.55 -46.22 -8.55
C GLU A 307 13.60 -47.40 -8.76
N ALA A 308 12.28 -47.17 -8.74
CA ALA A 308 11.29 -48.22 -8.99
C ALA A 308 11.38 -48.78 -10.42
N ILE A 309 11.67 -47.92 -11.41
CA ILE A 309 11.88 -48.33 -12.80
C ILE A 309 13.19 -49.11 -12.94
N ALA A 310 14.28 -48.66 -12.30
CA ALA A 310 15.56 -49.36 -12.29
C ALA A 310 15.47 -50.74 -11.60
N ALA A 311 14.72 -50.83 -10.51
CA ALA A 311 14.44 -52.09 -9.81
C ALA A 311 13.66 -53.07 -10.73
N LYS A 312 12.63 -52.60 -11.43
CA LYS A 312 11.90 -53.43 -12.40
C LYS A 312 12.77 -53.85 -13.58
N LEU A 313 13.64 -52.98 -14.08
CA LEU A 313 14.59 -53.31 -15.14
C LEU A 313 15.56 -54.40 -14.72
N THR A 314 16.12 -54.31 -13.51
CA THR A 314 17.01 -55.35 -12.98
C THR A 314 16.30 -56.67 -12.70
N GLU A 315 15.04 -56.62 -12.26
CA GLU A 315 14.19 -57.80 -12.11
C GLU A 315 13.90 -58.48 -13.46
N PHE A 316 13.55 -57.71 -14.49
CA PHE A 316 13.39 -58.26 -15.85
C PHE A 316 14.70 -58.81 -16.41
N GLN A 317 15.83 -58.16 -16.14
CA GLN A 317 17.14 -58.65 -16.56
C GLN A 317 17.45 -60.02 -15.92
N LYS A 318 17.18 -60.17 -14.62
CA LYS A 318 17.33 -61.46 -13.92
C LYS A 318 16.41 -62.54 -14.51
N MET A 319 15.17 -62.20 -14.82
CA MET A 319 14.23 -63.13 -15.47
C MET A 319 14.76 -63.59 -16.83
N ILE A 320 15.25 -62.66 -17.66
CA ILE A 320 15.85 -62.95 -18.96
C ILE A 320 17.07 -63.87 -18.83
N ASP A 321 17.96 -63.62 -17.86
CA ASP A 321 19.15 -64.44 -17.65
C ASP A 321 18.81 -65.86 -17.13
N LEU A 322 17.77 -65.96 -16.29
CA LEU A 322 17.27 -67.24 -15.79
C LEU A 322 16.59 -68.06 -16.91
N GLU A 323 15.86 -67.40 -17.81
CA GLU A 323 15.31 -68.01 -19.03
C GLU A 323 16.42 -68.50 -19.97
N LYS A 324 17.48 -67.70 -20.15
CA LYS A 324 18.68 -68.09 -20.94
C LYS A 324 19.37 -69.31 -20.34
N GLN A 325 19.58 -69.35 -19.03
CA GLN A 325 20.17 -70.51 -18.35
C GLN A 325 19.32 -71.77 -18.50
N LYS A 326 17.99 -71.65 -18.40
CA LYS A 326 17.07 -72.78 -18.68
C LYS A 326 17.16 -73.25 -20.13
N LEU A 327 17.35 -72.33 -21.08
CA LEU A 327 17.50 -72.66 -22.49
C LEU A 327 18.82 -73.39 -22.77
N GLU A 328 19.93 -72.93 -22.17
CA GLU A 328 21.25 -73.57 -22.21
C GLU A 328 21.20 -74.97 -21.59
N ALA A 329 20.57 -75.13 -20.42
CA ALA A 329 20.39 -76.43 -19.77
C ALA A 329 19.58 -77.39 -20.64
N LYS A 330 18.49 -76.92 -21.27
CA LYS A 330 17.71 -77.72 -22.22
C LYS A 330 18.50 -78.10 -23.48
N LYS A 331 19.37 -77.22 -23.98
CA LYS A 331 20.27 -77.54 -25.09
C LYS A 331 21.26 -78.63 -24.70
N ALA A 332 21.86 -78.54 -23.51
CA ALA A 332 22.77 -79.57 -22.99
C ALA A 332 22.07 -80.92 -22.80
N GLU A 333 20.85 -80.94 -22.25
CA GLU A 333 20.04 -82.16 -22.13
C GLU A 333 19.65 -82.77 -23.49
N LEU A 334 19.39 -81.94 -24.50
CA LEU A 334 19.14 -82.42 -25.86
C LEU A 334 20.40 -82.99 -26.50
N GLU A 335 21.57 -82.43 -26.22
CA GLU A 335 22.85 -82.92 -26.72
C GLU A 335 23.24 -84.26 -26.06
N THR A 336 22.99 -84.43 -24.76
CA THR A 336 23.20 -85.71 -24.08
C THR A 336 22.23 -86.78 -24.59
N LYS A 337 20.95 -86.45 -24.76
CA LYS A 337 19.96 -87.36 -25.38
C LYS A 337 20.33 -87.74 -26.80
N LYS A 338 20.89 -86.81 -27.59
CA LYS A 338 21.36 -87.11 -28.94
C LYS A 338 22.52 -88.10 -28.92
N LYS A 339 23.48 -87.94 -28.00
CA LYS A 339 24.61 -88.87 -27.83
C LYS A 339 24.17 -90.25 -27.34
N GLU A 340 23.19 -90.33 -26.44
CA GLU A 340 22.59 -91.59 -25.98
C GLU A 340 21.88 -92.33 -27.11
N LEU A 341 21.07 -91.61 -27.91
CA LEU A 341 20.41 -92.18 -29.09
C LEU A 341 21.41 -92.66 -30.14
N GLU A 342 22.50 -91.92 -30.40
CA GLU A 342 23.56 -92.37 -31.31
C GLU A 342 24.27 -93.64 -30.79
N ALA A 343 24.48 -93.75 -29.47
CA ALA A 343 25.06 -94.93 -28.84
C ALA A 343 24.13 -96.16 -28.89
N GLU A 344 22.82 -95.98 -28.68
CA GLU A 344 21.82 -97.04 -28.86
C GLU A 344 21.74 -97.50 -30.32
N LEU A 345 21.82 -96.57 -31.28
CA LEU A 345 21.77 -96.88 -32.72
C LEU A 345 22.99 -97.70 -33.16
N ASP A 346 24.18 -97.40 -32.62
CA ASP A 346 25.40 -98.18 -32.88
C ASP A 346 25.41 -99.54 -32.18
N ALA A 347 24.83 -99.65 -30.98
CA ALA A 347 24.62 -100.93 -30.31
C ALA A 347 23.65 -101.83 -31.10
N MET A 348 22.55 -101.25 -31.58
CA MET A 348 21.54 -101.95 -32.37
C MET A 348 22.09 -102.42 -33.73
N LYS A 349 22.94 -101.62 -34.38
CA LYS A 349 23.67 -102.03 -35.61
C LYS A 349 24.59 -103.22 -35.36
N LYS A 350 25.36 -103.22 -34.27
CA LYS A 350 26.25 -104.34 -33.91
C LYS A 350 25.47 -105.62 -33.61
N GLU A 351 24.31 -105.50 -32.97
CA GLU A 351 23.44 -106.64 -32.66
C GLU A 351 22.86 -107.24 -33.95
N LEU A 352 22.39 -106.39 -34.89
CA LEU A 352 21.91 -106.79 -36.20
C LEU A 352 22.99 -107.49 -37.06
N GLU A 353 24.23 -106.97 -37.04
CA GLU A 353 25.37 -107.60 -37.71
C GLU A 353 25.68 -108.99 -37.13
N SER A 354 25.55 -109.17 -35.82
CA SER A 354 25.77 -110.46 -35.16
C SER A 354 24.69 -111.49 -35.52
N GLU A 355 23.44 -111.06 -35.70
CA GLU A 355 22.35 -111.93 -36.15
C GLU A 355 22.48 -112.31 -37.63
N LEU A 356 22.89 -111.37 -38.48
CA LEU A 356 23.17 -111.63 -39.90
C LEU A 356 24.31 -112.63 -40.07
N GLN A 357 25.40 -112.52 -39.31
CA GLN A 357 26.50 -113.49 -39.35
C GLN A 357 26.09 -114.89 -38.87
N LYS A 358 25.20 -114.98 -37.87
CA LYS A 358 24.64 -116.27 -37.42
C LYS A 358 23.77 -116.92 -38.49
N LYS A 359 22.95 -116.13 -39.20
CA LYS A 359 22.12 -116.63 -40.31
C LYS A 359 22.96 -117.10 -41.49
N ILE A 360 24.01 -116.36 -41.86
CA ILE A 360 24.93 -116.74 -42.94
C ILE A 360 25.64 -118.07 -42.61
N LYS A 361 26.12 -118.27 -41.38
CA LYS A 361 26.75 -119.54 -40.97
C LYS A 361 25.77 -120.74 -40.99
N ALA A 362 24.52 -120.52 -40.62
CA ALA A 362 23.49 -121.57 -40.67
C ALA A 362 23.10 -121.96 -42.10
N GLU A 363 23.24 -121.04 -43.06
CA GLU A 363 22.99 -121.27 -44.48
C GLU A 363 24.17 -121.99 -45.16
N GLU A 364 25.41 -121.65 -44.79
CA GLU A 364 26.63 -122.36 -45.23
C GLU A 364 26.69 -123.83 -44.75
N GLU A 365 26.23 -124.12 -43.52
CA GLU A 365 26.14 -125.50 -43.02
C GLU A 365 25.07 -126.32 -43.75
N LYS A 366 23.95 -125.71 -44.15
CA LYS A 366 22.93 -126.36 -44.98
C LYS A 366 23.45 -126.68 -46.38
N LEU A 367 24.20 -125.75 -47.00
CA LEU A 367 24.80 -125.96 -48.32
C LEU A 367 25.83 -127.10 -48.32
N LYS A 368 26.65 -127.20 -47.27
CA LYS A 368 27.62 -128.31 -47.10
C LYS A 368 26.94 -129.66 -46.92
N ALA A 369 25.80 -129.71 -46.22
CA ALA A 369 25.02 -130.94 -46.06
C ALA A 369 24.32 -131.38 -47.36
N GLU A 370 23.99 -130.44 -48.26
CA GLU A 370 23.47 -130.74 -49.61
C GLU A 370 24.57 -131.21 -50.57
N GLU A 371 25.77 -130.61 -50.54
CA GLU A 371 26.92 -131.08 -51.33
C GLU A 371 27.34 -132.52 -50.97
N GLU A 372 27.31 -132.88 -49.69
CA GLU A 372 27.67 -134.23 -49.24
C GLU A 372 26.62 -135.29 -49.66
N LYS A 373 25.34 -134.90 -49.73
CA LYS A 373 24.27 -135.75 -50.29
C LYS A 373 24.39 -135.91 -51.81
N LEU A 374 24.86 -134.88 -52.53
CA LEU A 374 25.07 -134.94 -53.97
C LEU A 374 26.26 -135.86 -54.34
N LYS A 375 27.36 -135.79 -53.57
CA LYS A 375 28.54 -136.67 -53.77
C LYS A 375 28.22 -138.15 -53.57
N LYS A 376 27.44 -138.51 -52.54
CA LYS A 376 27.00 -139.90 -52.33
C LYS A 376 26.03 -140.42 -53.39
N LYS A 377 25.37 -139.54 -54.14
CA LYS A 377 24.50 -139.90 -55.28
C LYS A 377 25.30 -140.15 -56.56
N LEU A 378 26.34 -139.36 -56.79
CA LEU A 378 27.24 -139.48 -57.95
C LEU A 378 28.13 -140.74 -57.91
N GLU A 379 28.57 -141.19 -56.73
CA GLU A 379 29.35 -142.43 -56.62
C GLU A 379 28.54 -143.71 -56.91
N LYS A 380 27.21 -143.67 -56.73
CA LYS A 380 26.33 -144.81 -57.05
C LYS A 380 25.95 -144.91 -58.53
N GLU A 381 26.12 -143.85 -59.32
CA GLU A 381 25.77 -143.84 -60.75
C GLU A 381 26.96 -144.15 -61.67
N PHE A 382 28.21 -144.13 -61.16
CA PHE A 382 29.40 -144.44 -61.95
C PHE A 382 29.82 -145.93 -61.93
N GLU A 383 29.20 -146.79 -61.12
CA GLU A 383 29.40 -148.25 -61.14
C GLU A 383 28.70 -148.98 -62.31
N GLY A 384 27.97 -148.25 -63.18
CA GLY A 384 27.10 -148.86 -64.20
C GLY A 384 27.41 -148.57 -65.67
N ILE A 385 28.44 -147.77 -66.00
CA ILE A 385 28.64 -147.31 -67.39
C ILE A 385 30.12 -147.39 -67.81
N LYS A 386 30.40 -148.49 -68.53
CA LYS A 386 31.41 -148.73 -69.59
C LYS A 386 32.72 -149.42 -69.19
N ASP A 387 33.06 -150.64 -69.63
CA ASP A 387 32.55 -151.53 -70.71
C ASP A 387 32.19 -150.80 -72.02
N LEU A 388 33.18 -150.68 -72.92
CA LEU A 388 33.22 -149.92 -74.19
C LEU A 388 34.05 -148.62 -74.10
N PHE A 389 35.35 -148.75 -73.87
CA PHE A 389 36.39 -148.60 -74.90
C PHE A 389 37.70 -149.23 -74.45
#